data_AF-A0A1N7T4I0-F1
#
_entry.id   AF-A0A1N7T4I0-F1
#
_cell.length_a   1.000
_cell.length_b   1.000
_cell.length_c   1.000
_cell.angle_alpha   90.00
_cell.angle_beta   90.00
_cell.angle_gamma   90.00
#
_symmetry.space_group_name_H-M   'P 1'
#
loop_
_entity.id
_entity.type
_entity.pdbx_description
1 polymer ?
#
loop_
_entity_poly.entity_id
_entity_poly.type
_entity_poly.pdbx_seq_one_letter_code
_entity_poly.pdbx_strand_id
1 'polypeptide(L)'
;MMTLMQAMFENYYQYLNNENTLIFIAKSNKNLYVSSSKLLNLNKYVESKFISRNFWNKFINQYWQETIFISTTNTLSENYINKLKTNGLSIYKENDYKHFLFSFSKDLINGKIHVSLEKDYNREEANIPLVIYKKNKYIKYIWRKGINWHISCLYFKYLSIKNKFLKKIPLIDFTNINVNSLPIFTISNQNNKLIMAESADQILIEKHFLQLIYNWYNVISLKNIYLKKLYTGLLFINPEDALEYKDYITYKYLQSSQNNPLKFFIGQFNLYYKLLYSTASSKEFRLIPDLKEVSDFVYKYQYYKNIYCDKQQKYGKNYFQGQPIYIIEPLFIKNINKQKKIDYFYTFKENNKIINYKAIFLNYETALIAWNKFKAEYSHYKLPKKPCIYVSNLENFIKIYNKTNKNFHFIFVPSPQTYNFIKSQKQFQDKSDLKHMLIDKSLYLKSLCQRFIWSLTSRQPINW
;
A
#
# COMPACT_ATOMS: atom_id res chain seq x y z
N MET A 1 -17.74 40.57 -12.54
CA MET A 1 -17.26 39.18 -12.37
C MET A 1 -17.56 38.64 -10.97
N MET A 2 -17.29 39.40 -9.89
CA MET A 2 -17.70 39.04 -8.51
C MET A 2 -19.23 38.98 -8.31
N THR A 3 -19.99 39.88 -8.94
CA THR A 3 -21.47 39.94 -8.85
C THR A 3 -22.19 38.76 -9.51
N LEU A 4 -21.64 38.22 -10.61
CA LEU A 4 -22.15 37.01 -11.28
C LEU A 4 -21.84 35.75 -10.47
N MET A 5 -20.69 35.71 -9.80
CA MET A 5 -20.31 34.59 -8.94
C MET A 5 -21.16 34.56 -7.66
N GLN A 6 -21.52 35.72 -7.13
CA GLN A 6 -22.37 35.87 -5.95
C GLN A 6 -23.84 35.54 -6.26
N ALA A 7 -24.36 35.97 -7.42
CA ALA A 7 -25.69 35.57 -7.90
C ALA A 7 -25.79 34.07 -8.24
N MET A 8 -24.70 33.44 -8.69
CA MET A 8 -24.65 31.98 -8.87
C MET A 8 -24.55 31.23 -7.53
N PHE A 9 -23.88 31.79 -6.53
CA PHE A 9 -23.79 31.20 -5.18
C PHE A 9 -25.11 31.32 -4.41
N GLU A 10 -25.82 32.44 -4.52
CA GLU A 10 -27.12 32.65 -3.87
C GLU A 10 -28.22 31.79 -4.51
N ASN A 11 -28.24 31.65 -5.85
CA ASN A 11 -29.12 30.70 -6.54
C ASN A 11 -28.81 29.24 -6.18
N TYR A 12 -27.53 28.90 -5.95
CA TYR A 12 -27.13 27.56 -5.53
C TYR A 12 -27.57 27.23 -4.09
N TYR A 13 -27.54 28.22 -3.19
CA TYR A 13 -28.02 28.07 -1.81
C TYR A 13 -29.56 28.01 -1.72
N GLN A 14 -30.28 28.81 -2.51
CA GLN A 14 -31.75 28.69 -2.61
C GLN A 14 -32.18 27.35 -3.25
N TYR A 15 -31.37 26.79 -4.15
CA TYR A 15 -31.60 25.46 -4.73
C TYR A 15 -31.40 24.31 -3.73
N LEU A 16 -30.49 24.46 -2.75
CA LEU A 16 -30.20 23.44 -1.73
C LEU A 16 -31.26 23.37 -0.61
N ASN A 17 -31.98 24.45 -0.32
CA ASN A 17 -32.96 24.51 0.77
C ASN A 17 -34.36 23.97 0.41
N ASN A 18 -34.61 23.58 -0.84
CA ASN A 18 -35.84 22.89 -1.22
C ASN A 18 -35.61 21.37 -1.20
N GLU A 19 -35.92 20.75 -0.05
CA GLU A 19 -35.80 19.29 0.21
C GLU A 19 -36.57 18.40 -0.80
N ASN A 20 -37.37 18.97 -1.70
CA ASN A 20 -38.13 18.24 -2.72
C ASN A 20 -37.52 18.21 -4.13
N THR A 21 -36.35 18.81 -4.38
CA THR A 21 -35.80 18.94 -5.75
C THR A 21 -34.74 17.90 -6.14
N LEU A 22 -34.15 17.17 -5.19
CA LEU A 22 -33.24 16.04 -5.49
C LEU A 22 -33.95 14.83 -6.12
N ILE A 23 -35.29 14.84 -6.15
CA ILE A 23 -36.12 13.79 -6.75
C ILE A 23 -36.20 13.93 -8.28
N PHE A 24 -35.92 15.10 -8.87
CA PHE A 24 -36.15 15.30 -10.31
C PHE A 24 -35.09 14.66 -11.22
N ILE A 25 -33.83 14.56 -10.77
CA ILE A 25 -32.76 13.89 -11.54
C ILE A 25 -32.83 12.36 -11.36
N ALA A 26 -33.41 11.88 -10.26
CA ALA A 26 -33.68 10.46 -10.05
C ALA A 26 -34.95 9.98 -10.78
N LYS A 27 -35.98 10.83 -10.94
CA LYS A 27 -37.21 10.50 -11.67
C LYS A 27 -37.03 10.50 -13.20
N SER A 28 -36.12 11.30 -13.77
CA SER A 28 -35.87 11.28 -15.22
C SER A 28 -35.23 9.97 -15.71
N ASN A 29 -34.59 9.21 -14.81
CA ASN A 29 -34.00 7.90 -15.13
C ASN A 29 -34.96 6.71 -14.99
N LYS A 30 -36.14 6.86 -14.38
CA LYS A 30 -37.14 5.77 -14.30
C LYS A 30 -37.93 5.59 -15.60
N ASN A 31 -38.02 6.60 -16.45
CA ASN A 31 -38.73 6.52 -17.74
C ASN A 31 -37.87 6.09 -18.93
N LEU A 32 -36.59 5.75 -18.73
CA LEU A 32 -35.68 5.28 -19.79
C LEU A 32 -35.53 3.75 -19.88
N TYR A 33 -36.33 2.98 -19.12
CA TYR A 33 -36.15 1.53 -18.98
C TYR A 33 -37.23 0.65 -19.62
N VAL A 34 -38.05 1.15 -20.54
CA VAL A 34 -39.09 0.35 -21.22
C VAL A 34 -38.77 0.02 -22.69
N SER A 35 -37.65 0.49 -23.27
CA SER A 35 -37.46 0.43 -24.72
C SER A 35 -36.54 -0.69 -25.26
N SER A 36 -36.04 -1.64 -24.46
CA SER A 36 -35.06 -2.63 -24.98
C SER A 36 -35.62 -3.99 -25.41
N SER A 37 -36.90 -4.32 -25.18
CA SER A 37 -37.50 -5.59 -25.61
C SER A 37 -38.46 -5.48 -26.80
N LYS A 38 -38.83 -4.26 -27.23
CA LYS A 38 -39.64 -4.02 -28.44
C LYS A 38 -38.83 -3.74 -29.72
N LEU A 39 -37.50 -3.76 -29.63
CA LEU A 39 -36.59 -3.41 -30.74
C LEU A 39 -36.27 -4.57 -31.71
N LEU A 40 -36.75 -5.79 -31.45
CA LEU A 40 -36.42 -6.96 -32.28
C LEU A 40 -37.35 -7.19 -33.48
N ASN A 41 -38.44 -6.42 -33.64
CA ASN A 41 -39.38 -6.53 -34.78
C ASN A 41 -39.41 -5.30 -35.71
N LEU A 42 -38.38 -4.46 -35.69
CA LEU A 42 -38.36 -3.16 -36.40
C LEU A 42 -37.47 -3.14 -37.64
N ASN A 43 -37.49 -4.21 -38.45
CA ASN A 43 -36.81 -4.21 -39.77
C ASN A 43 -37.59 -3.47 -40.88
N LYS A 44 -38.76 -2.85 -40.59
CA LYS A 44 -39.55 -2.17 -41.63
C LYS A 44 -39.82 -0.67 -41.48
N TYR A 45 -39.60 -0.04 -40.33
CA TYR A 45 -39.77 1.42 -40.20
C TYR A 45 -38.94 1.95 -39.04
N VAL A 46 -37.67 2.24 -39.30
CA VAL A 46 -36.88 3.11 -38.41
C VAL A 46 -36.15 4.12 -39.30
N GLU A 47 -36.87 5.16 -39.71
CA GLU A 47 -36.26 6.48 -39.79
C GLU A 47 -35.77 6.81 -38.38
N SER A 48 -34.56 6.35 -38.06
CA SER A 48 -33.92 6.63 -36.79
C SER A 48 -33.72 8.14 -36.73
N LYS A 49 -34.63 8.88 -36.10
CA LYS A 49 -34.40 10.27 -35.72
C LYS A 49 -33.09 10.29 -34.95
N PHE A 50 -32.04 10.80 -35.58
CA PHE A 50 -30.78 10.99 -34.91
C PHE A 50 -31.04 11.94 -33.73
N ILE A 51 -30.54 11.56 -32.57
CA ILE A 51 -30.63 12.40 -31.38
C ILE A 51 -29.79 13.64 -31.66
N SER A 52 -30.45 14.75 -31.98
CA SER A 52 -29.78 16.04 -32.15
C SER A 52 -29.23 16.49 -30.80
N ARG A 53 -28.04 17.09 -30.82
CA ARG A 53 -27.37 17.54 -29.60
C ARG A 53 -27.58 19.03 -29.45
N ASN A 54 -28.24 19.41 -28.36
CA ASN A 54 -28.33 20.81 -27.98
C ASN A 54 -26.93 21.38 -27.68
N PHE A 55 -26.77 22.70 -27.86
CA PHE A 55 -25.52 23.42 -27.61
C PHE A 55 -24.94 23.10 -26.22
N TRP A 56 -25.79 23.09 -25.19
CA TRP A 56 -25.41 22.73 -23.82
C TRP A 56 -24.85 21.32 -23.70
N ASN A 57 -25.42 20.35 -24.42
CA ASN A 57 -24.90 18.98 -24.42
C ASN A 57 -23.51 18.92 -25.07
N LYS A 58 -23.24 19.72 -26.11
CA LYS A 58 -21.91 19.83 -26.72
C LYS A 58 -20.91 20.46 -25.73
N PHE A 59 -21.28 21.55 -25.09
CA PHE A 59 -20.44 22.25 -24.12
C PHE A 59 -20.07 21.36 -22.92
N ILE A 60 -21.07 20.69 -22.33
CA ILE A 60 -20.88 19.74 -21.21
C ILE A 60 -19.96 18.59 -21.65
N ASN A 61 -20.16 18.03 -22.84
CA ASN A 61 -19.34 16.92 -23.35
C ASN A 61 -17.88 17.31 -23.61
N GLN A 62 -17.66 18.55 -24.05
CA GLN A 62 -16.33 19.06 -24.38
C GLN A 62 -15.53 19.38 -23.11
N TYR A 63 -16.13 20.06 -22.13
CA TYR A 63 -15.39 20.64 -21.01
C TYR A 63 -15.67 20.00 -19.64
N TRP A 64 -16.80 19.31 -19.45
CA TRP A 64 -17.26 18.88 -18.12
C TRP A 64 -17.29 17.36 -17.93
N GLN A 65 -17.91 16.61 -18.84
CA GLN A 65 -18.00 15.16 -18.75
C GLN A 65 -18.33 14.53 -20.10
N GLU A 66 -17.70 13.43 -20.44
CA GLU A 66 -18.04 12.64 -21.62
C GLU A 66 -18.39 11.21 -21.23
N THR A 67 -19.44 10.65 -21.82
CA THR A 67 -19.78 9.23 -21.63
C THR A 67 -19.15 8.42 -22.76
N ILE A 68 -18.27 7.50 -22.39
CA ILE A 68 -17.55 6.63 -23.30
C ILE A 68 -18.16 5.23 -23.24
N PHE A 69 -18.40 4.66 -24.40
CA PHE A 69 -18.85 3.28 -24.55
C PHE A 69 -17.73 2.49 -25.22
N ILE A 70 -17.22 1.47 -24.54
CA ILE A 70 -16.22 0.56 -25.07
C ILE A 70 -16.91 -0.76 -25.34
N SER A 71 -16.98 -1.17 -26.61
CA SER A 71 -17.61 -2.41 -27.05
C SER A 71 -16.73 -3.11 -28.06
N THR A 72 -16.92 -4.42 -28.21
CA THR A 72 -16.36 -5.16 -29.36
C THR A 72 -16.98 -4.64 -30.64
N THR A 73 -16.19 -4.53 -31.71
CA THR A 73 -16.69 -4.16 -33.02
C THR A 73 -17.65 -5.23 -33.54
N ASN A 74 -18.76 -4.80 -34.13
CA ASN A 74 -19.64 -5.68 -34.90
C ASN A 74 -20.13 -4.94 -36.15
N THR A 75 -20.57 -5.70 -37.16
CA THR A 75 -21.03 -5.15 -38.45
C THR A 75 -22.15 -4.11 -38.29
N LEU A 76 -23.06 -4.30 -37.33
CA LEU A 76 -24.12 -3.34 -37.02
C LEU A 76 -23.58 -2.00 -36.48
N SER A 77 -22.56 -2.05 -35.62
CA SER A 77 -21.92 -0.87 -35.04
C SER A 77 -21.10 -0.12 -36.08
N GLU A 78 -20.41 -0.82 -36.97
CA GLU A 78 -19.68 -0.22 -38.09
C GLU A 78 -20.62 0.47 -39.06
N ASN A 79 -21.73 -0.18 -39.44
CA ASN A 79 -22.77 0.42 -40.27
C ASN A 79 -23.36 1.68 -39.62
N TYR A 80 -23.62 1.63 -38.30
CA TYR A 80 -24.12 2.79 -37.56
C TYR A 80 -23.09 3.94 -37.51
N ILE A 81 -21.82 3.64 -37.24
CA ILE A 81 -20.73 4.63 -37.22
C ILE A 81 -20.54 5.25 -38.60
N ASN A 82 -20.58 4.45 -39.66
CA ASN A 82 -20.47 4.94 -41.03
C ASN A 82 -21.65 5.84 -41.39
N LYS A 83 -22.88 5.47 -41.01
CA LYS A 83 -24.06 6.31 -41.20
C LYS A 83 -23.98 7.64 -40.43
N LEU A 84 -23.37 7.65 -39.24
CA LEU A 84 -23.11 8.88 -38.50
C LEU A 84 -22.06 9.77 -39.19
N LYS A 85 -21.01 9.17 -39.77
CA LYS A 85 -19.97 9.88 -40.53
C LYS A 85 -20.54 10.49 -41.81
N THR A 86 -21.27 9.71 -42.62
CA THR A 86 -21.87 10.17 -43.88
C THR A 86 -22.88 11.28 -43.66
N ASN A 87 -23.60 11.25 -42.53
CA ASN A 87 -24.60 12.26 -42.20
C ASN A 87 -24.02 13.49 -41.49
N GLY A 88 -22.68 13.58 -41.31
CA GLY A 88 -22.02 14.69 -40.63
C GLY A 88 -22.33 14.79 -39.12
N LEU A 89 -22.85 13.72 -38.52
CA LEU A 89 -23.26 13.64 -37.11
C LEU A 89 -22.20 12.96 -36.22
N SER A 90 -21.05 12.60 -36.79
CA SER A 90 -19.92 12.07 -36.04
C SER A 90 -19.37 13.12 -35.07
N ILE A 91 -19.18 12.71 -33.80
CA ILE A 91 -18.69 13.58 -32.71
C ILE A 91 -17.31 14.14 -33.02
N TYR A 92 -16.48 13.28 -33.60
CA TYR A 92 -15.09 13.54 -33.87
C TYR A 92 -14.87 13.45 -35.37
N LYS A 93 -14.32 14.51 -35.98
CA LYS A 93 -13.68 14.40 -37.29
C LYS A 93 -12.36 13.65 -37.12
N GLU A 94 -11.75 13.15 -38.20
CA GLU A 94 -10.57 12.28 -38.11
C GLU A 94 -9.43 12.85 -37.23
N ASN A 95 -9.13 14.15 -37.35
CA ASN A 95 -8.14 14.81 -36.49
C ASN A 95 -8.62 14.96 -35.04
N ASP A 96 -9.90 15.27 -34.81
CA ASP A 96 -10.45 15.41 -33.45
C ASP A 96 -10.47 14.05 -32.72
N TYR A 97 -10.63 12.95 -33.45
CA TYR A 97 -10.59 11.60 -32.89
C TYR A 97 -9.18 11.25 -32.39
N LYS A 98 -8.14 11.65 -33.14
CA LYS A 98 -6.75 11.53 -32.70
C LYS A 98 -6.50 12.34 -31.43
N HIS A 99 -7.01 13.57 -31.36
CA HIS A 99 -6.91 14.41 -30.16
C HIS A 99 -7.66 13.82 -28.97
N PHE A 100 -8.86 13.27 -29.19
CA PHE A 100 -9.61 12.54 -28.18
C PHE A 100 -8.81 11.36 -27.66
N LEU A 101 -8.32 10.48 -28.55
CA LEU A 101 -7.54 9.30 -28.18
C LEU A 101 -6.29 9.70 -27.41
N PHE A 102 -5.54 10.70 -27.89
CA PHE A 102 -4.35 11.19 -27.19
C PHE A 102 -4.68 11.71 -25.79
N SER A 103 -5.72 12.53 -25.65
CA SER A 103 -6.13 13.12 -24.37
C SER A 103 -6.64 12.05 -23.40
N PHE A 104 -7.44 11.11 -23.92
CA PHE A 104 -7.98 9.99 -23.17
C PHE A 104 -6.86 9.04 -22.71
N SER A 105 -5.92 8.69 -23.59
CA SER A 105 -4.74 7.90 -23.26
C SER A 105 -3.86 8.60 -22.22
N LYS A 106 -3.64 9.91 -22.35
CA LYS A 106 -2.90 10.71 -21.38
C LYS A 106 -3.58 10.67 -20.00
N ASP A 107 -4.90 10.83 -19.95
CA ASP A 107 -5.66 10.77 -18.69
C ASP A 107 -5.71 9.35 -18.09
N LEU A 108 -5.65 8.32 -18.93
CA LEU A 108 -5.55 6.92 -18.51
C LEU A 108 -4.17 6.60 -17.91
N ILE A 109 -3.09 7.00 -18.57
CA ILE A 109 -1.71 6.84 -18.08
C ILE A 109 -1.51 7.62 -16.77
N ASN A 110 -2.07 8.83 -16.69
CA ASN A 110 -2.00 9.69 -15.51
C ASN A 110 -2.90 9.23 -14.35
N GLY A 111 -3.68 8.15 -14.51
CA GLY A 111 -4.54 7.61 -13.46
C GLY A 111 -5.77 8.46 -13.15
N LYS A 112 -6.17 9.39 -14.03
CA LYS A 112 -7.48 10.07 -13.94
C LYS A 112 -8.61 9.15 -14.40
N ILE A 113 -8.32 8.20 -15.27
CA ILE A 113 -9.26 7.14 -15.67
C ILE A 113 -8.88 5.86 -14.95
N HIS A 114 -9.82 5.32 -14.18
CA HIS A 114 -9.63 4.08 -13.43
C HIS A 114 -10.11 2.88 -14.24
N VAL A 115 -9.24 1.88 -14.39
CA VAL A 115 -9.55 0.61 -15.06
C VAL A 115 -9.38 -0.52 -14.04
N SER A 116 -10.48 -1.19 -13.69
CA SER A 116 -10.46 -2.39 -12.84
C SER A 116 -10.74 -3.62 -13.71
N LEU A 117 -9.78 -4.55 -13.76
CA LEU A 117 -9.90 -5.81 -14.51
C LEU A 117 -10.47 -6.97 -13.66
N GLU A 118 -10.69 -6.75 -12.35
CA GLU A 118 -11.16 -7.80 -11.45
C GLU A 118 -12.69 -8.03 -11.57
N LYS A 119 -13.06 -9.31 -11.70
CA LYS A 119 -14.45 -9.79 -11.83
C LYS A 119 -15.22 -9.84 -10.51
N ASP A 120 -14.53 -9.72 -9.37
CA ASP A 120 -15.12 -9.94 -8.05
C ASP A 120 -15.25 -8.63 -7.26
N TYR A 121 -16.26 -7.82 -7.61
CA TYR A 121 -16.68 -6.71 -6.76
C TYR A 121 -17.79 -7.16 -5.81
N ASN A 122 -17.42 -7.43 -4.56
CA ASN A 122 -18.31 -7.22 -3.43
C ASN A 122 -18.72 -5.74 -3.43
N ARG A 123 -20.01 -5.50 -3.72
CA ARG A 123 -20.61 -4.20 -4.09
C ARG A 123 -20.72 -3.14 -2.99
N GLU A 124 -19.90 -3.17 -1.95
CA GLU A 124 -20.14 -2.30 -0.79
C GLU A 124 -19.14 -1.17 -0.54
N GLU A 125 -17.98 -1.09 -1.20
CA GLU A 125 -17.05 0.01 -0.90
C GLU A 125 -16.42 0.64 -2.14
N ALA A 126 -17.10 1.65 -2.69
CA ALA A 126 -16.58 2.96 -3.13
C ALA A 126 -17.31 3.45 -4.38
N ASN A 127 -17.91 4.63 -4.27
CA ASN A 127 -18.52 5.37 -5.36
C ASN A 127 -17.43 5.83 -6.35
N ILE A 128 -17.03 4.95 -7.26
CA ILE A 128 -16.18 5.23 -8.42
C ILE A 128 -17.10 5.73 -9.56
N PRO A 129 -16.64 6.57 -10.53
CA PRO A 129 -17.42 6.82 -11.75
C PRO A 129 -17.96 5.50 -12.31
N LEU A 130 -19.30 5.41 -12.39
CA LEU A 130 -20.06 4.17 -12.60
C LEU A 130 -19.58 3.40 -13.83
N VAL A 131 -18.71 2.40 -13.62
CA VAL A 131 -18.46 1.34 -14.59
C VAL A 131 -19.62 0.36 -14.51
N ILE A 132 -20.55 0.44 -15.45
CA ILE A 132 -21.70 -0.47 -15.50
C ILE A 132 -21.39 -1.56 -16.52
N TYR A 133 -21.13 -2.77 -16.02
CA TYR A 133 -21.08 -3.98 -16.85
C TYR A 133 -22.51 -4.47 -17.12
N LYS A 134 -22.98 -4.34 -18.37
CA LYS A 134 -24.20 -5.00 -18.84
C LYS A 134 -23.81 -6.23 -19.65
N LYS A 135 -24.07 -7.42 -19.08
CA LYS A 135 -24.05 -8.76 -19.71
C LYS A 135 -23.33 -8.79 -21.07
N ASN A 136 -22.00 -8.70 -21.05
CA ASN A 136 -21.06 -8.89 -22.17
C ASN A 136 -21.24 -8.01 -23.44
N LYS A 137 -21.90 -6.84 -23.39
CA LYS A 137 -22.12 -6.02 -24.61
C LYS A 137 -21.29 -4.73 -24.71
N TYR A 138 -21.06 -4.05 -23.60
CA TYR A 138 -20.23 -2.83 -23.57
C TYR A 138 -19.85 -2.46 -22.14
N ILE A 139 -18.78 -1.69 -22.02
CA ILE A 139 -18.39 -0.97 -20.81
C ILE A 139 -18.83 0.48 -20.99
N LYS A 140 -19.69 0.96 -20.10
CA LYS A 140 -20.05 2.38 -20.02
C LYS A 140 -19.14 3.05 -18.99
N TYR A 141 -18.46 4.11 -19.38
CA TYR A 141 -17.60 4.91 -18.51
C TYR A 141 -17.97 6.40 -18.60
N ILE A 142 -17.89 7.11 -17.47
CA ILE A 142 -18.12 8.57 -17.42
C ILE A 142 -16.77 9.24 -17.18
N TRP A 143 -16.19 9.79 -18.24
CA TRP A 143 -14.94 10.54 -18.22
C TRP A 143 -15.22 11.99 -17.83
N ARG A 144 -14.94 12.34 -16.57
CA ARG A 144 -15.09 13.73 -16.09
C ARG A 144 -13.84 14.53 -16.47
N LYS A 145 -14.05 15.72 -17.04
CA LYS A 145 -13.00 16.60 -17.57
C LYS A 145 -12.88 17.88 -16.73
N GLY A 146 -11.72 18.53 -16.80
CA GLY A 146 -11.48 19.84 -16.20
C GLY A 146 -11.84 19.92 -14.71
N ILE A 147 -12.58 20.97 -14.35
CA ILE A 147 -12.95 21.28 -12.95
C ILE A 147 -13.90 20.23 -12.36
N ASN A 148 -14.76 19.60 -13.17
CA ASN A 148 -15.71 18.58 -12.71
C ASN A 148 -15.00 17.36 -12.11
N TRP A 149 -13.83 17.00 -12.64
CA TRP A 149 -12.98 15.99 -12.04
C TRP A 149 -12.63 16.37 -10.60
N HIS A 150 -12.08 17.57 -10.40
CA HIS A 150 -11.68 18.07 -9.08
C HIS A 150 -12.84 18.14 -8.08
N ILE A 151 -13.99 18.68 -8.50
CA ILE A 151 -15.20 18.75 -7.66
C ILE A 151 -15.62 17.35 -7.23
N SER A 152 -15.65 16.42 -8.18
CA SER A 152 -16.08 15.06 -7.87
C SER A 152 -15.13 14.33 -6.93
N CYS A 153 -13.83 14.53 -7.11
CA CYS A 153 -12.87 14.00 -6.17
C CYS A 153 -13.09 14.61 -4.77
N LEU A 154 -13.30 15.93 -4.66
CA LEU A 154 -13.52 16.62 -3.37
C LEU A 154 -14.74 16.06 -2.64
N TYR A 155 -15.81 15.78 -3.38
CA TYR A 155 -16.98 15.11 -2.85
C TYR A 155 -16.67 13.70 -2.33
N PHE A 156 -15.89 12.90 -3.09
CA PHE A 156 -15.45 11.59 -2.64
C PHE A 156 -14.52 11.65 -1.41
N LYS A 157 -13.72 12.71 -1.29
CA LYS A 157 -12.89 12.99 -0.10
C LYS A 157 -13.77 13.20 1.13
N TYR A 158 -14.78 14.06 1.03
CA TYR A 158 -15.71 14.31 2.12
C TYR A 158 -16.36 13.02 2.62
N LEU A 159 -16.84 12.18 1.69
CA LEU A 159 -17.39 10.86 2.03
C LEU A 159 -16.35 9.93 2.67
N SER A 160 -15.11 9.91 2.15
CA SER A 160 -14.03 9.06 2.67
C SER A 160 -13.57 9.49 4.07
N ILE A 161 -13.46 10.80 4.32
CA ILE A 161 -13.09 11.36 5.62
C ILE A 161 -14.18 11.05 6.65
N LYS A 162 -15.46 11.27 6.29
CA LYS A 162 -16.61 10.91 7.13
C LYS A 162 -16.56 9.44 7.53
N ASN A 163 -16.20 8.55 6.59
CA ASN A 163 -16.07 7.12 6.87
C ASN A 163 -14.80 6.74 7.65
N LYS A 164 -13.71 7.51 7.54
CA LYS A 164 -12.45 7.26 8.27
C LYS A 164 -12.54 7.67 9.74
N PHE A 165 -13.20 8.78 10.06
CA PHE A 165 -13.45 9.17 11.45
C PHE A 165 -14.24 8.11 12.23
N LEU A 166 -14.98 7.25 11.52
CA LEU A 166 -15.77 6.15 12.10
C LEU A 166 -15.00 4.83 12.21
N LYS A 167 -13.91 4.61 11.45
CA LYS A 167 -13.12 3.37 11.52
C LYS A 167 -11.89 3.58 12.41
N LYS A 168 -11.91 3.06 13.64
CA LYS A 168 -10.71 2.94 14.47
C LYS A 168 -9.63 2.20 13.67
N ILE A 169 -8.48 2.84 13.47
CA ILE A 169 -7.30 2.15 12.95
C ILE A 169 -7.04 0.98 13.92
N PRO A 170 -6.97 -0.27 13.45
CA PRO A 170 -6.67 -1.38 14.34
C PRO A 170 -5.23 -1.21 14.84
N LEU A 171 -5.09 -0.60 16.02
CA LEU A 171 -3.85 -0.64 16.77
C LEU A 171 -3.62 -2.09 17.17
N ILE A 172 -2.51 -2.64 16.68
CA ILE A 172 -2.10 -3.98 17.06
C ILE A 172 -1.70 -3.94 18.54
N ASP A 173 -2.33 -4.84 19.29
CA ASP A 173 -2.08 -5.01 20.71
C ASP A 173 -0.83 -5.88 20.88
N PHE A 174 0.31 -5.23 21.12
CA PHE A 174 1.59 -5.90 21.33
C PHE A 174 1.84 -6.29 22.79
N THR A 175 0.85 -6.19 23.68
CA THR A 175 1.03 -6.42 25.14
C THR A 175 1.70 -7.76 25.49
N ASN A 176 1.51 -8.80 24.68
CA ASN A 176 2.03 -10.15 24.93
C ASN A 176 3.26 -10.51 24.09
N ILE A 177 3.71 -9.60 23.22
CA ILE A 177 4.92 -9.79 22.42
C ILE A 177 5.97 -8.88 23.03
N ASN A 178 7.13 -9.42 23.40
CA ASN A 178 8.24 -8.57 23.78
C ASN A 178 8.77 -7.87 22.52
N VAL A 179 8.20 -6.72 22.14
CA VAL A 179 8.52 -6.04 20.86
C VAL A 179 9.97 -5.58 20.79
N ASN A 180 10.62 -5.40 21.93
CA ASN A 180 12.04 -5.07 22.02
C ASN A 180 12.94 -6.24 21.57
N SER A 181 12.40 -7.45 21.47
CA SER A 181 13.14 -8.65 21.05
C SER A 181 13.32 -8.78 19.53
N LEU A 182 12.57 -8.01 18.73
CA LEU A 182 12.65 -8.02 17.27
C LEU A 182 13.26 -6.71 16.74
N PRO A 183 14.60 -6.68 16.53
CA PRO A 183 15.27 -5.53 15.96
C PRO A 183 14.95 -5.40 14.47
N ILE A 184 14.91 -4.17 13.99
CA ILE A 184 14.83 -3.83 12.57
C ILE A 184 15.93 -2.83 12.25
N PHE A 185 16.52 -2.95 11.07
CA PHE A 185 17.58 -2.08 10.60
C PHE A 185 17.11 -1.27 9.41
N THR A 186 17.56 -0.02 9.32
CA THR A 186 17.28 0.84 8.17
C THR A 186 18.33 1.93 8.09
N ILE A 187 18.28 2.72 7.04
CA ILE A 187 19.23 3.79 6.77
C ILE A 187 18.51 5.11 6.97
N SER A 188 19.11 5.96 7.80
CA SER A 188 18.71 7.34 7.96
C SER A 188 19.83 8.26 7.50
N ASN A 189 19.53 9.54 7.36
CA ASN A 189 20.58 10.55 7.32
C ASN A 189 20.96 11.02 8.73
N GLN A 190 21.88 11.99 8.83
CA GLN A 190 22.27 12.62 10.09
C GLN A 190 21.10 13.24 10.86
N ASN A 191 20.05 13.67 10.17
CA ASN A 191 18.86 14.28 10.77
C ASN A 191 17.78 13.24 11.13
N ASN A 192 18.14 11.95 11.24
CA ASN A 192 17.24 10.84 11.56
C ASN A 192 16.04 10.71 10.59
N LYS A 193 16.18 11.16 9.35
CA LYS A 193 15.17 10.99 8.29
C LYS A 193 15.47 9.71 7.53
N LEU A 194 14.47 8.84 7.39
CA LEU A 194 14.58 7.60 6.60
C LEU A 194 14.85 7.92 5.13
N ILE A 195 15.78 7.17 4.55
CA ILE A 195 16.05 7.21 3.12
C ILE A 195 14.98 6.38 2.39
N MET A 196 14.47 6.91 1.28
CA MET A 196 13.45 6.26 0.45
C MET A 196 13.87 6.36 -1.01
N ALA A 197 13.62 5.30 -1.77
CA ALA A 197 13.78 5.30 -3.22
C ALA A 197 12.54 5.88 -3.89
N GLU A 198 12.74 6.72 -4.90
CA GLU A 198 11.67 7.21 -5.77
C GLU A 198 11.30 6.14 -6.81
N SER A 199 10.01 6.00 -7.13
CA SER A 199 9.57 5.07 -8.16
C SER A 199 9.86 5.62 -9.56
N ALA A 200 10.25 4.73 -10.48
CA ALA A 200 10.54 5.10 -11.87
C ALA A 200 9.35 5.77 -12.58
N ASP A 201 8.13 5.46 -12.14
CA ASP A 201 6.89 6.06 -12.63
C ASP A 201 6.81 7.59 -12.39
N GLN A 202 7.57 8.12 -11.44
CA GLN A 202 7.56 9.55 -11.10
C GLN A 202 8.40 10.38 -12.08
N ILE A 203 9.39 9.76 -12.74
CA ILE A 203 10.31 10.43 -13.69
C ILE A 203 9.56 10.96 -14.93
N LEU A 204 8.43 10.35 -15.28
CA LEU A 204 7.63 10.70 -16.47
C LEU A 204 6.56 11.78 -16.21
N ILE A 205 6.43 12.29 -14.98
CA ILE A 205 5.41 13.28 -14.62
C ILE A 205 5.99 14.69 -14.78
N GLU A 206 5.67 15.34 -15.90
CA GLU A 206 5.98 16.75 -16.14
C GLU A 206 5.46 17.64 -15.00
N LYS A 207 6.32 18.54 -14.50
CA LYS A 207 6.10 19.41 -13.35
C LYS A 207 5.21 20.62 -13.66
N HIS A 208 3.98 20.41 -14.13
CA HIS A 208 3.02 21.52 -14.26
C HIS A 208 2.39 21.85 -12.89
N PHE A 209 2.15 23.13 -12.58
CA PHE A 209 1.58 23.57 -11.29
C PHE A 209 0.24 22.89 -10.95
N LEU A 210 -0.63 22.70 -11.95
CA LEU A 210 -1.89 21.96 -11.80
C LEU A 210 -1.67 20.48 -11.49
N GLN A 211 -0.56 19.89 -11.98
CA GLN A 211 -0.13 18.52 -11.69
C GLN A 211 0.42 18.41 -10.26
N LEU A 212 1.10 19.45 -9.73
CA LEU A 212 1.55 19.51 -8.33
C LEU A 212 0.36 19.58 -7.36
N ILE A 213 -0.64 20.41 -7.67
CA ILE A 213 -1.91 20.45 -6.92
C ILE A 213 -2.61 19.10 -7.02
N TYR A 214 -2.63 18.48 -8.21
CA TYR A 214 -3.19 17.13 -8.42
C TYR A 214 -2.47 16.05 -7.60
N ASN A 215 -1.13 16.05 -7.56
CA ASN A 215 -0.35 15.09 -6.79
C ASN A 215 -0.54 15.31 -5.29
N TRP A 216 -0.48 16.55 -4.82
CA TRP A 216 -0.75 16.90 -3.42
C TRP A 216 -2.17 16.48 -3.01
N TYR A 217 -3.13 16.70 -3.90
CA TYR A 217 -4.52 16.30 -3.72
C TYR A 217 -4.68 14.78 -3.68
N ASN A 218 -4.06 14.04 -4.60
CA ASN A 218 -4.07 12.58 -4.65
C ASN A 218 -3.49 11.98 -3.35
N VAL A 219 -2.33 12.48 -2.91
CA VAL A 219 -1.67 12.09 -1.64
C VAL A 219 -2.60 12.22 -0.43
N ILE A 220 -3.56 13.14 -0.48
CA ILE A 220 -4.46 13.45 0.64
C ILE A 220 -5.84 12.79 0.46
N SER A 221 -6.31 12.53 -0.76
CA SER A 221 -7.72 12.28 -1.06
C SER A 221 -8.12 10.83 -1.31
N LEU A 222 -7.24 9.97 -1.85
CA LEU A 222 -7.64 8.61 -2.23
C LEU A 222 -7.23 7.60 -1.16
N LYS A 223 -8.20 6.79 -0.70
CA LYS A 223 -7.93 5.55 0.05
C LYS A 223 -6.89 4.75 -0.75
N ASN A 224 -5.79 4.39 -0.08
CA ASN A 224 -4.66 3.48 -0.34
C ASN A 224 -4.67 2.42 -1.46
N ILE A 225 -5.69 2.28 -2.32
CA ILE A 225 -5.83 1.08 -3.15
C ILE A 225 -5.21 1.27 -4.54
N TYR A 226 -5.15 2.50 -5.08
CA TYR A 226 -4.79 2.69 -6.50
C TYR A 226 -3.85 3.86 -6.82
N LEU A 227 -3.27 4.51 -5.81
CA LEU A 227 -2.22 5.50 -6.07
C LEU A 227 -0.89 4.81 -6.31
N LYS A 228 -0.23 5.17 -7.40
CA LYS A 228 1.15 4.76 -7.68
C LYS A 228 2.01 5.13 -6.48
N LYS A 229 2.68 4.13 -5.92
CA LYS A 229 3.59 4.32 -4.78
C LYS A 229 4.76 5.17 -5.29
N LEU A 230 4.89 6.37 -4.74
CA LEU A 230 5.89 7.35 -5.19
C LEU A 230 7.24 7.09 -4.54
N TYR A 231 7.22 6.71 -3.25
CA TYR A 231 8.41 6.48 -2.47
C TYR A 231 8.37 5.13 -1.78
N THR A 232 9.47 4.39 -1.83
CA THR A 232 9.63 3.10 -1.15
C THR A 232 10.77 3.20 -0.13
N GLY A 233 10.44 3.00 1.15
CA GLY A 233 11.41 2.82 2.22
C GLY A 233 11.68 1.35 2.49
N LEU A 234 12.95 1.02 2.76
CA LEU A 234 13.38 -0.34 3.05
C LEU A 234 13.77 -0.47 4.53
N LEU A 235 13.29 -1.54 5.14
CA LEU A 235 13.62 -1.96 6.49
C LEU A 235 14.12 -3.40 6.43
N PHE A 236 15.14 -3.75 7.19
CA PHE A 236 15.85 -5.02 7.06
C PHE A 236 15.81 -5.80 8.39
N ILE A 237 15.70 -7.12 8.29
CA ILE A 237 15.85 -8.02 9.45
C ILE A 237 17.33 -8.30 9.74
N ASN A 238 18.17 -8.41 8.71
CA ASN A 238 19.61 -8.63 8.84
C ASN A 238 20.36 -7.27 8.85
N PRO A 239 21.24 -6.98 9.82
CA PRO A 239 22.03 -5.76 9.82
C PRO A 239 23.04 -5.70 8.66
N GLU A 240 23.57 -6.83 8.20
CA GLU A 240 24.55 -6.87 7.10
C GLU A 240 23.91 -6.43 5.77
N ASP A 241 22.70 -6.91 5.46
CA ASP A 241 21.93 -6.49 4.27
C ASP A 241 21.67 -4.97 4.27
N ALA A 242 21.39 -4.39 5.44
CA ALA A 242 21.20 -2.95 5.58
C ALA A 242 22.51 -2.16 5.42
N LEU A 243 23.65 -2.71 5.86
CA LEU A 243 24.96 -2.10 5.67
C LEU A 243 25.37 -2.13 4.20
N GLU A 244 25.20 -3.27 3.53
CA GLU A 244 25.45 -3.39 2.09
C GLU A 244 24.61 -2.37 1.32
N TYR A 245 23.33 -2.22 1.67
CA TYR A 245 22.47 -1.21 1.06
C TYR A 245 22.98 0.21 1.28
N LYS A 246 23.52 0.52 2.47
CA LYS A 246 24.11 1.83 2.79
C LYS A 246 25.36 2.09 1.97
N ASP A 247 26.24 1.10 1.87
CA ASP A 247 27.48 1.20 1.13
C ASP A 247 27.20 1.33 -0.38
N TYR A 248 26.20 0.61 -0.89
CA TYR A 248 25.71 0.75 -2.26
C TYR A 248 25.21 2.17 -2.56
N ILE A 249 24.35 2.75 -1.71
CA ILE A 249 23.88 4.13 -1.90
C ILE A 249 25.06 5.11 -1.84
N THR A 250 25.97 4.92 -0.89
CA THR A 250 27.14 5.78 -0.70
C THR A 250 28.04 5.77 -1.94
N TYR A 251 28.28 4.59 -2.49
CA TYR A 251 29.06 4.40 -3.71
C TYR A 251 28.38 5.02 -4.93
N LYS A 252 27.07 4.76 -5.12
CA LYS A 252 26.31 5.22 -6.29
C LYS A 252 26.06 6.72 -6.30
N TYR A 253 25.83 7.33 -5.13
CA TYR A 253 25.47 8.73 -4.98
C TYR A 253 26.50 9.47 -4.14
N LEU A 254 27.75 9.46 -4.61
CA LEU A 254 28.92 9.92 -3.86
C LEU A 254 28.81 11.39 -3.42
N GLN A 255 28.40 12.29 -4.33
CA GLN A 255 28.21 13.71 -4.03
C GLN A 255 27.10 13.98 -3.00
N SER A 256 25.96 13.27 -3.12
CA SER A 256 24.84 13.38 -2.17
C SER A 256 25.24 12.85 -0.79
N SER A 257 25.99 11.74 -0.77
CA SER A 257 26.43 11.08 0.46
C SER A 257 27.55 11.83 1.19
N GLN A 258 28.36 12.63 0.49
CA GLN A 258 29.31 13.55 1.11
C GLN A 258 28.61 14.70 1.84
N ASN A 259 27.57 15.27 1.23
CA ASN A 259 26.85 16.42 1.78
C ASN A 259 25.82 16.03 2.86
N ASN A 260 25.30 14.81 2.80
CA ASN A 260 24.30 14.29 3.74
C ASN A 260 24.61 12.83 4.05
N PRO A 261 25.60 12.56 4.92
CA PRO A 261 26.10 11.21 5.12
C PRO A 261 25.04 10.33 5.77
N LEU A 262 25.06 9.08 5.32
CA LEU A 262 24.12 8.06 5.73
C LEU A 262 24.54 7.45 7.07
N LYS A 263 23.56 7.27 7.94
CA LYS A 263 23.69 6.63 9.24
C LYS A 263 22.88 5.35 9.27
N PHE A 264 23.42 4.38 9.96
CA PHE A 264 22.72 3.15 10.30
C PHE A 264 21.77 3.37 11.48
N PHE A 265 20.51 2.99 11.33
CA PHE A 265 19.49 3.13 12.38
C PHE A 265 18.99 1.76 12.84
N ILE A 266 18.99 1.55 14.15
CA ILE A 266 18.42 0.37 14.81
C ILE A 266 17.06 0.76 15.37
N GLY A 267 16.01 0.23 14.76
CA GLY A 267 14.63 0.36 15.18
C GLY A 267 14.11 -0.88 15.89
N GLN A 268 12.95 -0.72 16.51
CA GLN A 268 12.15 -1.84 16.99
C GLN A 268 11.08 -2.17 15.96
N PHE A 269 10.60 -3.40 15.98
CA PHE A 269 9.58 -3.86 15.05
C PHE A 269 8.24 -3.08 15.11
N ASN A 270 7.91 -2.49 16.26
CA ASN A 270 6.78 -1.56 16.38
C ASN A 270 6.89 -0.37 15.39
N LEU A 271 8.11 0.10 15.10
CA LEU A 271 8.34 1.18 14.16
C LEU A 271 7.91 0.77 12.74
N TYR A 272 8.25 -0.43 12.29
CA TYR A 272 7.78 -0.94 10.99
C TYR A 272 6.26 -0.99 10.92
N TYR A 273 5.62 -1.49 11.98
CA TYR A 273 4.16 -1.52 12.07
C TYR A 273 3.55 -0.12 12.02
N LYS A 274 4.07 0.81 12.80
CA LYS A 274 3.64 2.22 12.74
C LYS A 274 3.82 2.78 11.35
N LEU A 275 4.94 2.52 10.68
CA LEU A 275 5.18 2.99 9.31
C LEU A 275 4.17 2.40 8.33
N LEU A 276 3.95 1.09 8.32
CA LEU A 276 2.97 0.42 7.46
C LEU A 276 1.55 0.99 7.59
N TYR A 277 1.11 1.33 8.81
CA TYR A 277 -0.26 1.80 9.05
C TYR A 277 -0.39 3.34 9.07
N SER A 278 0.72 4.08 9.22
CA SER A 278 0.74 5.56 9.18
C SER A 278 1.00 6.13 7.80
N THR A 279 1.34 5.30 6.80
CA THR A 279 1.73 5.80 5.48
C THR A 279 0.62 6.62 4.84
N ALA A 280 0.95 7.88 4.53
CA ALA A 280 0.29 8.65 3.49
C ALA A 280 0.32 7.87 2.17
N SER A 281 -0.69 8.05 1.32
CA SER A 281 -0.96 7.20 0.15
C SER A 281 0.15 7.15 -0.92
N SER A 282 1.21 7.96 -0.79
CA SER A 282 2.38 7.98 -1.67
C SER A 282 3.61 7.22 -1.18
N LYS A 283 3.60 6.70 0.07
CA LYS A 283 4.76 6.02 0.65
C LYS A 283 4.46 4.54 0.87
N GLU A 284 5.42 3.69 0.56
CA GLU A 284 5.41 2.28 0.87
C GLU A 284 6.64 1.95 1.73
N PHE A 285 6.45 1.13 2.76
CA PHE A 285 7.56 0.55 3.50
C PHE A 285 7.58 -0.96 3.29
N ARG A 286 8.75 -1.49 2.93
CA ARG A 286 8.95 -2.92 2.73
C ARG A 286 9.91 -3.45 3.78
N LEU A 287 9.53 -4.57 4.37
CA LEU A 287 10.44 -5.38 5.17
C LEU A 287 11.20 -6.33 4.24
N ILE A 288 12.51 -6.22 4.28
CA ILE A 288 13.46 -7.09 3.61
C ILE A 288 13.84 -8.18 4.61
N PRO A 289 13.52 -9.45 4.31
CA PRO A 289 13.91 -10.56 5.16
C PRO A 289 15.43 -10.73 5.13
N ASP A 290 15.96 -11.49 6.08
CA ASP A 290 17.34 -11.97 6.02
C ASP A 290 17.53 -12.80 4.74
N LEU A 291 18.23 -12.22 3.77
CA LEU A 291 18.36 -12.80 2.43
C LEU A 291 19.12 -14.13 2.47
N LYS A 292 20.11 -14.24 3.35
CA LYS A 292 20.87 -15.47 3.55
C LYS A 292 19.99 -16.55 4.15
N GLU A 293 19.23 -16.22 5.20
CA GLU A 293 18.32 -17.18 5.83
C GLU A 293 17.22 -17.66 4.87
N VAL A 294 16.68 -16.77 4.03
CA VAL A 294 15.71 -17.14 3.00
C VAL A 294 16.35 -18.09 1.98
N SER A 295 17.57 -17.79 1.53
CA SER A 295 18.31 -18.65 0.61
C SER A 295 18.56 -20.04 1.21
N ASP A 296 19.09 -20.10 2.43
CA ASP A 296 19.35 -21.36 3.12
C ASP A 296 18.05 -22.14 3.37
N PHE A 297 16.96 -21.46 3.70
CA PHE A 297 15.66 -22.11 3.85
C PHE A 297 15.22 -22.78 2.54
N VAL A 298 15.22 -22.03 1.45
CA VAL A 298 14.76 -22.49 0.12
C VAL A 298 15.64 -23.60 -0.42
N TYR A 299 16.96 -23.49 -0.32
CA TYR A 299 17.85 -24.47 -0.96
C TYR A 299 18.22 -25.66 -0.07
N LYS A 300 18.08 -25.54 1.25
CA LYS A 300 18.62 -26.53 2.19
C LYS A 300 17.60 -26.95 3.25
N TYR A 301 17.06 -26.02 4.04
CA TYR A 301 16.30 -26.39 5.24
C TYR A 301 14.93 -26.99 4.92
N GLN A 302 14.22 -26.48 3.90
CA GLN A 302 12.87 -26.96 3.58
C GLN A 302 12.81 -28.47 3.23
N TYR A 303 13.94 -29.09 2.88
CA TYR A 303 14.02 -30.51 2.56
C TYR A 303 14.33 -31.41 3.77
N TYR A 304 14.51 -30.83 4.95
CA TYR A 304 14.79 -31.60 6.17
C TYR A 304 13.53 -32.28 6.70
N LYS A 305 13.66 -33.57 7.02
CA LYS A 305 12.54 -34.41 7.52
C LYS A 305 11.90 -33.89 8.80
N ASN A 306 12.61 -33.06 9.57
CA ASN A 306 12.16 -32.51 10.84
C ASN A 306 11.60 -31.08 10.73
N ILE A 307 11.34 -30.61 9.51
CA ILE A 307 10.80 -29.27 9.25
C ILE A 307 9.41 -29.38 8.60
N TYR A 308 8.47 -28.60 9.11
CA TYR A 308 7.10 -28.51 8.60
C TYR A 308 6.71 -27.06 8.37
N CYS A 309 6.25 -26.74 7.17
CA CYS A 309 5.79 -25.39 6.84
C CYS A 309 4.32 -25.18 7.18
N ASP A 310 4.00 -23.98 7.62
CA ASP A 310 2.65 -23.47 7.79
C ASP A 310 1.83 -23.63 6.50
N LYS A 311 0.59 -24.12 6.62
CA LYS A 311 -0.29 -24.37 5.47
C LYS A 311 -0.66 -23.09 4.71
N GLN A 312 -0.65 -21.95 5.38
CA GLN A 312 -0.97 -20.65 4.78
C GLN A 312 0.26 -19.96 4.20
N GLN A 313 1.46 -20.51 4.42
CA GLN A 313 2.69 -19.93 3.90
C GLN A 313 2.83 -20.20 2.40
N LYS A 314 3.14 -19.14 1.65
CA LYS A 314 3.46 -19.27 0.22
C LYS A 314 4.95 -19.54 0.05
N TYR A 315 5.29 -20.75 -0.36
CA TYR A 315 6.65 -21.16 -0.64
C TYR A 315 6.67 -22.24 -1.73
N GLY A 316 7.84 -22.46 -2.31
CA GLY A 316 8.06 -23.48 -3.32
C GLY A 316 9.54 -23.80 -3.47
N LYS A 317 9.87 -24.53 -4.54
CA LYS A 317 11.25 -25.02 -4.78
C LYS A 317 12.29 -23.90 -4.87
N ASN A 318 11.88 -22.71 -5.28
CA ASN A 318 12.76 -21.58 -5.59
C ASN A 318 12.27 -20.26 -4.99
N TYR A 319 11.32 -20.30 -4.04
CA TYR A 319 10.83 -19.08 -3.41
C TYR A 319 10.28 -19.35 -2.00
N PHE A 320 10.37 -18.33 -1.15
CA PHE A 320 9.69 -18.24 0.13
C PHE A 320 9.21 -16.81 0.34
N GLN A 321 7.97 -16.62 0.78
CA GLN A 321 7.43 -15.28 1.00
C GLN A 321 7.83 -14.73 2.38
N GLY A 322 8.54 -13.60 2.40
CA GLY A 322 8.89 -12.79 3.59
C GLY A 322 9.88 -13.44 4.57
N GLN A 323 9.89 -13.02 5.84
CA GLN A 323 10.90 -13.49 6.82
C GLN A 323 10.50 -14.87 7.37
N PRO A 324 11.32 -15.92 7.17
CA PRO A 324 11.10 -17.21 7.81
C PRO A 324 11.27 -17.10 9.32
N ILE A 325 10.38 -17.74 10.05
CA ILE A 325 10.47 -17.91 11.50
C ILE A 325 10.38 -19.40 11.85
N TYR A 326 11.15 -19.81 12.85
CA TYR A 326 11.28 -21.20 13.28
C TYR A 326 10.77 -21.35 14.70
N ILE A 327 9.86 -22.29 14.91
CA ILE A 327 9.26 -22.58 16.21
C ILE A 327 9.49 -24.05 16.52
N ILE A 328 10.10 -24.35 17.67
CA ILE A 328 10.28 -25.73 18.12
C ILE A 328 8.92 -26.26 18.58
N GLU A 329 8.45 -27.32 17.93
CA GLU A 329 7.18 -27.94 18.27
C GLU A 329 7.29 -28.77 19.56
N PRO A 330 6.20 -28.86 20.32
CA PRO A 330 6.18 -29.66 21.53
C PRO A 330 6.24 -31.15 21.20
N LEU A 331 6.88 -31.91 22.09
CA LEU A 331 7.11 -33.35 21.91
C LEU A 331 6.37 -34.16 22.97
N PHE A 332 5.85 -35.32 22.58
CA PHE A 332 5.29 -36.29 23.52
C PHE A 332 6.35 -37.31 23.90
N ILE A 333 6.65 -37.41 25.18
CA ILE A 333 7.68 -38.32 25.70
C ILE A 333 7.02 -39.29 26.68
N LYS A 334 7.36 -40.57 26.56
CA LYS A 334 6.92 -41.59 27.51
C LYS A 334 7.83 -41.53 28.74
N ASN A 335 7.28 -41.14 29.89
CA ASN A 335 7.96 -41.23 31.17
C ASN A 335 7.33 -42.35 32.00
N ILE A 336 8.09 -43.45 32.18
CA ILE A 336 7.89 -44.64 33.02
C ILE A 336 6.52 -45.35 32.93
N ASN A 337 5.37 -44.66 32.82
CA ASN A 337 4.05 -45.19 32.43
C ASN A 337 3.05 -44.12 31.90
N LYS A 338 3.45 -42.86 31.70
CA LYS A 338 2.56 -41.79 31.17
C LYS A 338 3.22 -41.02 30.02
N GLN A 339 2.44 -40.69 28.99
CA GLN A 339 2.86 -39.75 27.95
C GLN A 339 2.79 -38.33 28.52
N LYS A 340 3.93 -37.63 28.54
CA LYS A 340 4.03 -36.23 28.96
C LYS A 340 4.36 -35.38 27.74
N LYS A 341 3.57 -34.33 27.52
CA LYS A 341 3.89 -33.29 26.53
C LYS A 341 4.96 -32.37 27.13
N ILE A 342 6.05 -32.18 26.40
CA ILE A 342 7.12 -31.25 26.74
C ILE A 342 7.12 -30.14 25.71
N ASP A 343 6.90 -28.93 26.21
CA ASP A 343 6.92 -27.72 25.42
C ASP A 343 8.26 -26.99 25.64
N TYR A 344 8.76 -26.32 24.61
CA TYR A 344 9.95 -25.47 24.70
C TYR A 344 9.55 -24.03 25.05
N PHE A 345 10.06 -23.50 26.16
CA PHE A 345 9.84 -22.12 26.59
C PHE A 345 11.09 -21.51 27.22
N TYR A 346 11.22 -20.19 27.12
CA TYR A 346 12.07 -19.41 28.00
C TYR A 346 11.26 -18.94 29.21
N THR A 347 11.81 -19.14 30.39
CA THR A 347 11.18 -18.72 31.65
C THR A 347 11.90 -17.49 32.18
N PHE A 348 11.17 -16.39 32.34
CA PHE A 348 11.67 -15.17 32.95
C PHE A 348 10.88 -14.84 34.22
N LYS A 349 11.56 -14.26 35.20
CA LYS A 349 10.92 -13.68 36.39
C LYS A 349 10.70 -12.19 36.13
N GLU A 350 9.45 -11.77 36.06
CA GLU A 350 9.06 -10.37 35.91
C GLU A 350 8.08 -10.01 37.04
N ASN A 351 8.39 -9.00 37.84
CA ASN A 351 7.54 -8.52 38.95
C ASN A 351 7.05 -9.66 39.87
N ASN A 352 7.96 -10.54 40.31
CA ASN A 352 7.71 -11.74 41.14
C ASN A 352 6.79 -12.80 40.52
N LYS A 353 6.42 -12.68 39.24
CA LYS A 353 5.68 -13.70 38.48
C LYS A 353 6.63 -14.42 37.52
N ILE A 354 6.42 -15.73 37.40
CA ILE A 354 7.13 -16.56 36.43
C ILE A 354 6.33 -16.51 35.13
N ILE A 355 6.92 -15.96 34.07
CA ILE A 355 6.30 -15.86 32.75
C ILE A 355 7.05 -16.77 31.79
N ASN A 356 6.29 -17.62 31.09
CA ASN A 356 6.81 -18.52 30.06
C ASN A 356 6.60 -17.91 28.69
N TYR A 357 7.69 -17.67 27.97
CA TYR A 357 7.71 -17.15 26.62
C TYR A 357 7.97 -18.29 25.63
N LYS A 358 7.12 -18.40 24.61
CA LYS A 358 7.40 -19.21 23.43
C LYS A 358 8.47 -18.51 22.60
N ALA A 359 9.56 -19.21 22.33
CA ALA A 359 10.62 -18.69 21.49
C ALA A 359 10.25 -18.80 20.01
N ILE A 360 10.47 -17.72 19.28
CA ILE A 360 10.38 -17.66 17.83
C ILE A 360 11.76 -17.29 17.31
N PHE A 361 12.43 -18.21 16.65
CA PHE A 361 13.77 -18.00 16.14
C PHE A 361 13.71 -17.38 14.74
N LEU A 362 14.52 -16.35 14.50
CA LEU A 362 14.63 -15.72 13.17
C LEU A 362 15.61 -16.44 12.24
N ASN A 363 16.36 -17.40 12.78
CA ASN A 363 17.39 -18.15 12.08
C ASN A 363 17.37 -19.63 12.53
N TYR A 364 17.50 -20.54 11.57
CA TYR A 364 17.40 -21.98 11.82
C TYR A 364 18.50 -22.51 12.76
N GLU A 365 19.74 -22.07 12.56
CA GLU A 365 20.88 -22.52 13.36
C GLU A 365 20.72 -22.15 14.83
N THR A 366 20.17 -20.97 15.09
CA THR A 366 19.87 -20.49 16.44
C THR A 366 18.86 -21.40 17.15
N ALA A 367 17.84 -21.88 16.42
CA ALA A 367 16.88 -22.86 16.96
C ALA A 367 17.56 -24.19 17.31
N LEU A 368 18.52 -24.65 16.51
CA LEU A 368 19.28 -25.87 16.79
C LEU A 368 20.22 -25.74 17.99
N ILE A 369 20.91 -24.60 18.12
CA ILE A 369 21.76 -24.30 19.29
C ILE A 369 20.90 -24.31 20.56
N ALA A 370 19.75 -23.64 20.50
CA ALA A 370 18.81 -23.59 21.61
C ALA A 370 18.25 -24.98 21.97
N TRP A 371 17.97 -25.82 20.98
CA TRP A 371 17.58 -27.22 21.19
C TRP A 371 18.67 -28.06 21.85
N ASN A 372 19.92 -27.91 21.40
CA ASN A 372 21.04 -28.64 21.98
C ASN A 372 21.25 -28.29 23.46
N LYS A 373 21.11 -27.01 23.81
CA LYS A 373 21.12 -26.56 25.20
C LYS A 373 19.97 -27.17 26.01
N PHE A 374 18.76 -27.16 25.46
CA PHE A 374 17.59 -27.77 26.09
C PHE A 374 17.79 -29.27 26.35
N LYS A 375 18.36 -30.02 25.39
CA LYS A 375 18.68 -31.44 25.62
C LYS A 375 19.66 -31.66 26.75
N ALA A 376 20.67 -30.79 26.90
CA ALA A 376 21.65 -30.92 27.96
C ALA A 376 21.02 -30.68 29.34
N GLU A 377 20.17 -29.67 29.46
CA GLU A 377 19.44 -29.36 30.71
C GLU A 377 18.42 -30.45 31.08
N TYR A 378 17.83 -31.09 30.06
CA TYR A 378 16.82 -32.13 30.20
C TYR A 378 17.34 -33.52 29.82
N SER A 379 18.58 -33.84 30.20
CA SER A 379 19.26 -35.10 29.85
C SER A 379 18.54 -36.36 30.36
N HIS A 380 17.72 -36.23 31.40
CA HIS A 380 16.86 -37.29 31.93
C HIS A 380 15.73 -37.69 30.96
N TYR A 381 15.39 -36.84 29.98
CA TYR A 381 14.48 -37.19 28.90
C TYR A 381 15.25 -37.71 27.68
N LYS A 382 14.76 -38.80 27.06
CA LYS A 382 15.27 -39.30 25.78
C LYS A 382 14.80 -38.42 24.62
N LEU A 383 15.42 -37.24 24.49
CA LEU A 383 15.07 -36.24 23.48
C LEU A 383 15.69 -36.57 22.11
N PRO A 384 14.99 -36.30 20.98
CA PRO A 384 15.50 -36.57 19.66
C PRO A 384 16.72 -35.70 19.32
N LYS A 385 17.59 -36.21 18.43
CA LYS A 385 18.80 -35.49 18.00
C LYS A 385 18.48 -34.10 17.42
N LYS A 386 17.46 -34.04 16.56
CA LYS A 386 16.91 -32.81 15.97
C LYS A 386 15.46 -32.60 16.46
N PRO A 387 15.04 -31.35 16.73
CA PRO A 387 13.66 -31.06 17.09
C PRO A 387 12.75 -31.07 15.86
N CYS A 388 11.46 -31.29 16.06
CA CYS A 388 10.45 -30.93 15.07
C CYS A 388 10.32 -29.41 15.04
N ILE A 389 10.47 -28.81 13.86
CA ILE A 389 10.46 -27.36 13.68
C ILE A 389 9.32 -26.98 12.77
N TYR A 390 8.45 -26.12 13.27
CA TYR A 390 7.42 -25.45 12.51
C TYR A 390 7.96 -24.16 11.90
N VAL A 391 7.75 -23.97 10.61
CA VAL A 391 8.19 -22.79 9.86
C VAL A 391 7.00 -22.00 9.37
N SER A 392 6.98 -20.71 9.67
CA SER A 392 5.99 -19.78 9.14
C SER A 392 6.66 -18.51 8.67
N ASN A 393 5.86 -17.59 8.15
CA ASN A 393 6.29 -16.24 7.81
C ASN A 393 5.96 -15.29 8.96
N LEU A 394 6.90 -14.40 9.29
CA LEU A 394 6.78 -13.41 10.36
C LEU A 394 5.50 -12.56 10.22
N GLU A 395 5.29 -11.96 9.04
CA GLU A 395 4.18 -11.05 8.77
C GLU A 395 2.81 -11.74 8.90
N ASN A 396 2.70 -12.98 8.43
CA ASN A 396 1.49 -13.79 8.57
C ASN A 396 1.27 -14.23 10.02
N PHE A 397 2.33 -14.67 10.69
CA PHE A 397 2.29 -15.07 12.10
C PHE A 397 1.72 -13.96 12.98
N ILE A 398 2.21 -12.72 12.82
CA ILE A 398 1.72 -11.58 13.61
C ILE A 398 0.26 -11.26 13.27
N LYS A 399 -0.11 -11.34 11.98
CA LYS A 399 -1.48 -11.09 11.53
C LYS A 399 -2.48 -12.11 12.12
N ILE A 400 -2.11 -13.38 12.17
CA ILE A 400 -2.92 -14.45 12.77
C ILE A 400 -2.98 -14.26 14.28
N TYR A 401 -1.84 -14.02 14.94
CA TYR A 401 -1.79 -13.84 16.39
C TYR A 401 -2.72 -12.74 16.89
N ASN A 402 -2.75 -11.60 16.18
CA ASN A 402 -3.64 -10.49 16.50
C ASN A 402 -5.12 -10.85 16.46
N LYS A 403 -5.49 -11.94 15.76
CA LYS A 403 -6.88 -12.40 15.63
C LYS A 403 -7.24 -13.54 16.58
N THR A 404 -6.31 -14.44 16.92
CA THR A 404 -6.68 -15.81 17.35
C THR A 404 -6.24 -16.27 18.73
N ASN A 405 -5.71 -15.45 19.65
CA ASN A 405 -5.77 -15.64 21.13
C ASN A 405 -4.62 -14.91 21.87
N LYS A 406 -4.97 -14.18 22.95
CA LYS A 406 -4.07 -13.34 23.77
C LYS A 406 -3.35 -14.07 24.93
N ASN A 407 -3.33 -15.40 24.99
CA ASN A 407 -2.92 -16.11 26.21
C ASN A 407 -1.46 -16.59 26.22
N PHE A 408 -0.73 -16.45 25.11
CA PHE A 408 0.68 -16.85 25.01
C PHE A 408 1.58 -15.65 24.84
N HIS A 409 2.67 -15.62 25.61
CA HIS A 409 3.75 -14.66 25.47
C HIS A 409 4.79 -15.19 24.49
N PHE A 410 5.29 -14.31 23.63
CA PHE A 410 6.30 -14.65 22.62
C PHE A 410 7.53 -13.78 22.75
N ILE A 411 8.68 -14.39 22.49
CA ILE A 411 9.96 -13.70 22.37
C ILE A 411 10.59 -14.05 21.03
N PHE A 412 10.99 -13.04 20.28
CA PHE A 412 11.77 -13.22 19.07
C PHE A 412 13.24 -13.37 19.45
N VAL A 413 13.89 -14.36 18.85
CA VAL A 413 15.29 -14.66 19.11
C VAL A 413 16.06 -14.39 17.82
N PRO A 414 16.80 -13.27 17.74
CA PRO A 414 17.64 -12.96 16.59
C PRO A 414 18.85 -13.91 16.53
N SER A 415 19.55 -13.91 15.39
CA SER A 415 20.80 -14.65 15.26
C SER A 415 21.87 -14.09 16.23
N PRO A 416 22.85 -14.92 16.64
CA PRO A 416 23.97 -14.46 17.48
C PRO A 416 24.73 -13.28 16.85
N GLN A 417 24.87 -13.26 15.52
CA GLN A 417 25.50 -12.19 14.76
C GLN A 417 24.73 -10.88 14.92
N THR A 418 23.42 -10.91 14.71
CA THR A 418 22.54 -9.75 14.91
C THR A 418 22.56 -9.25 16.36
N TYR A 419 22.55 -10.16 17.33
CA TYR A 419 22.65 -9.81 18.75
C TYR A 419 23.98 -9.10 19.06
N ASN A 420 25.11 -9.67 18.62
CA ASN A 420 26.43 -9.10 18.84
C ASN A 420 26.59 -7.74 18.15
N PHE A 421 26.02 -7.59 16.95
CA PHE A 421 25.98 -6.34 16.21
C PHE A 421 25.23 -5.25 17.00
N ILE A 422 24.05 -5.55 17.54
CA ILE A 422 23.30 -4.57 18.35
C ILE A 422 24.08 -4.21 19.62
N LYS A 423 24.71 -5.21 20.25
CA LYS A 423 25.49 -5.01 21.47
C LYS A 423 26.68 -4.08 21.23
N SER A 424 27.42 -4.27 20.14
CA SER A 424 28.53 -3.38 19.80
C SER A 424 28.06 -1.96 19.50
N GLN A 425 26.96 -1.79 18.76
CA GLN A 425 26.43 -0.47 18.43
C GLN A 425 25.90 0.31 19.65
N LYS A 426 25.30 -0.37 20.63
CA LYS A 426 24.85 0.27 21.88
C LYS A 426 26.01 0.84 22.71
N GLN A 427 27.12 0.11 22.78
CA GLN A 427 28.32 0.56 23.51
C GLN A 427 28.90 1.87 22.95
N PHE A 428 28.63 2.22 21.69
CA PHE A 428 29.04 3.48 21.08
C PHE A 428 28.04 4.64 21.28
N GLN A 429 26.79 4.38 21.67
CA GLN A 429 25.71 5.39 21.74
C GLN A 429 25.42 5.92 23.15
N ASP A 430 25.91 5.28 24.22
CA ASP A 430 25.63 5.66 25.63
C ASP A 430 26.30 6.98 26.11
N LYS A 431 26.61 7.92 25.19
CA LYS A 431 27.11 9.25 25.52
C LYS A 431 26.22 10.32 24.86
N SER A 432 25.26 10.86 25.62
CA SER A 432 24.59 12.18 25.43
C SER A 432 23.15 12.28 24.85
N ASP A 433 22.16 11.63 25.47
CA ASP A 433 20.75 11.70 25.02
C ASP A 433 20.11 13.11 24.99
N LEU A 434 20.40 13.98 25.97
CA LEU A 434 19.73 15.30 26.05
C LEU A 434 20.28 16.33 25.04
N LYS A 435 21.59 16.27 24.76
CA LYS A 435 22.25 17.16 23.80
C LYS A 435 21.81 16.84 22.37
N HIS A 436 21.64 15.55 22.06
CA HIS A 436 21.14 15.10 20.76
C HIS A 436 19.71 15.58 20.47
N MET A 437 18.82 15.56 21.46
CA MET A 437 17.42 15.99 21.24
C MET A 437 17.31 17.50 20.90
N LEU A 438 18.14 18.34 21.50
CA LEU A 438 18.19 19.78 21.20
C LEU A 438 18.86 20.06 19.85
N ILE A 439 19.95 19.34 19.55
CA ILE A 439 20.61 19.41 18.24
C ILE A 439 19.64 19.02 17.13
N ASP A 440 18.90 17.93 17.27
CA ASP A 440 17.95 17.44 16.27
C ASP A 440 16.85 18.46 15.94
N LYS A 441 16.31 19.14 16.96
CA LYS A 441 15.34 20.24 16.76
C LYS A 441 15.95 21.45 16.05
N SER A 442 17.19 21.81 16.41
CA SER A 442 17.90 22.91 15.76
C SER A 442 18.24 22.61 14.29
N LEU A 443 18.63 21.37 13.98
CA LEU A 443 18.92 20.90 12.62
C LEU A 443 17.65 20.89 11.75
N TYR A 444 16.51 20.53 12.34
CA TYR A 444 15.21 20.62 11.66
C TYR A 444 14.88 22.06 11.26
N LEU A 445 14.97 23.01 12.20
CA LEU A 445 14.74 24.43 11.94
C LEU A 445 15.73 24.99 10.92
N LYS A 446 17.02 24.67 11.05
CA LYS A 446 18.06 25.04 10.08
C LYS A 446 17.70 24.53 8.68
N SER A 447 17.28 23.27 8.56
CA SER A 447 16.90 22.68 7.27
C SER A 447 15.66 23.34 6.65
N LEU A 448 14.69 23.78 7.47
CA LEU A 448 13.53 24.52 6.99
C LEU A 448 13.92 25.91 6.51
N CYS A 449 14.70 26.67 7.30
CA CYS A 449 15.19 27.99 6.91
C CYS A 449 16.03 27.91 5.63
N GLN A 450 16.91 26.92 5.53
CA GLN A 450 17.75 26.72 4.35
C GLN A 450 16.91 26.37 3.11
N ARG A 451 15.87 25.54 3.26
CA ARG A 451 14.89 25.26 2.18
C ARG A 451 14.10 26.50 1.78
N PHE A 452 13.68 27.32 2.75
CA PHE A 452 12.99 28.58 2.50
C PHE A 452 13.88 29.56 1.73
N ILE A 453 15.10 29.78 2.21
CA ILE A 453 16.07 30.68 1.57
C ILE A 453 16.42 30.18 0.17
N TRP A 454 16.67 28.88 -0.01
CA TRP A 454 16.94 28.31 -1.33
C TRP A 454 15.73 28.35 -2.25
N SER A 455 14.51 28.12 -1.76
CA SER A 455 13.31 28.27 -2.58
C SER A 455 13.09 29.70 -3.10
N LEU A 456 13.63 30.69 -2.37
CA LEU A 456 13.57 32.11 -2.74
C LEU A 456 14.76 32.53 -3.63
N THR A 457 15.91 31.85 -3.53
CA THR A 457 17.17 32.28 -4.17
C THR A 457 17.57 31.43 -5.39
N SER A 458 17.17 30.16 -5.48
CA SER A 458 17.53 29.32 -6.63
C SER A 458 16.43 29.31 -7.70
N ARG A 459 16.70 29.87 -8.88
CA ARG A 459 15.84 29.77 -10.08
C ARG A 459 15.80 28.36 -10.70
N GLN A 460 16.62 27.43 -10.23
CA GLN A 460 16.62 26.03 -10.68
C GLN A 460 16.65 25.11 -9.45
N PRO A 461 15.84 24.03 -9.43
CA PRO A 461 15.96 23.02 -8.39
C PRO A 461 17.32 22.32 -8.55
N ILE A 462 18.06 22.20 -7.46
CA ILE A 462 19.25 21.35 -7.39
C ILE A 462 18.76 19.92 -7.65
N ASN A 463 19.16 19.32 -8.77
CA ASN A 463 18.96 17.89 -9.00
C ASN A 463 19.68 17.15 -7.86
N TRP A 464 18.92 16.43 -7.04
CA TRP A 464 19.40 15.61 -5.94
C TRP A 464 19.82 14.23 -6.41
#